data_AF-A0A8J5QVA1-F1
#
_entry.id   AF-A0A8J5QVA1-F1
#
_cell.length_a   1.000
_cell.length_b   1.000
_cell.length_c   1.000
_cell.angle_alpha   90.00
_cell.angle_beta   90.00
_cell.angle_gamma   90.00
#
_symmetry.space_group_name_H-M   'P 1'
#
loop_
_entity.id
_entity.type
_entity.pdbx_description
1 polymer ?
#
loop_
_entity_poly.entity_id
_entity_poly.type
_entity_poly.pdbx_seq_one_letter_code
_entity_poly.pdbx_strand_id
1 'polypeptide(L)'
;MSSNKCVKAPRKAYTKEPQDMSHQEKLRLIDDELNSFYRYCQQAGFTEEEMDIICQPLVAAMRRSWLQLVLRATVILVVIGTITCAAIQLDFVGTHFSALSRLLAVKILPFWNWQHLYRENCMMNNPFYTDYPIAEVDCVVSYRTCESVETIDRLSDVRYRQLVDNYLSRDAPAIITDAMDTWAAINTDYFWFDNITHLYLGNERLMETVPCSLTSNLRTGSSDLAAFLRRVHSPEVAKWFVHWQNCDINAVKALRKYYQRPYFLSSTVSPAHFNWVLMSSDYNSPSYKRVELDSGLIALAQLRGATQLRLTPINPCNSSCPELIADLHRGEMLVFTNLMWNLEYAPMRGLDNIAILTETVWDEDP
;
A
#
# COMPACT_ATOMS: atom_id res chain seq x y z
N MET A 1 106.67 -16.17 -14.89
CA MET A 1 106.12 -16.12 -16.27
C MET A 1 104.92 -15.19 -16.25
N SER A 2 105.04 -14.12 -17.01
CA SER A 2 104.07 -13.03 -17.15
C SER A 2 102.78 -13.52 -17.78
N SER A 3 101.63 -13.15 -17.23
CA SER A 3 100.36 -13.22 -17.96
C SER A 3 99.50 -12.01 -17.59
N ASN A 4 99.72 -10.94 -18.35
CA ASN A 4 98.88 -9.75 -18.38
C ASN A 4 97.46 -10.13 -18.83
N LYS A 5 96.48 -9.94 -17.94
CA LYS A 5 95.06 -9.93 -18.29
C LYS A 5 94.75 -8.63 -19.04
N CYS A 6 94.56 -8.75 -20.34
CA CYS A 6 94.02 -7.69 -21.19
C CYS A 6 92.52 -7.54 -20.91
N VAL A 7 92.15 -6.51 -20.15
CA VAL A 7 90.74 -6.13 -19.89
C VAL A 7 90.21 -5.41 -21.13
N LYS A 8 89.30 -6.07 -21.87
CA LYS A 8 88.53 -5.45 -22.95
C LYS A 8 87.45 -4.54 -22.35
N ALA A 9 87.37 -3.31 -22.83
CA ALA A 9 86.29 -2.36 -22.52
C ALA A 9 84.92 -2.89 -22.96
N PRO A 10 83.84 -2.67 -22.20
CA PRO A 10 82.49 -2.98 -22.66
C PRO A 10 82.02 -1.96 -23.70
N ARG A 11 81.42 -2.48 -24.76
CA ARG A 11 80.92 -1.80 -25.97
C ARG A 11 79.86 -0.75 -25.65
N LYS A 12 79.92 0.39 -26.36
CA LYS A 12 78.85 1.39 -26.44
C LYS A 12 77.54 0.71 -26.87
N ALA A 13 76.49 0.89 -26.07
CA ALA A 13 75.13 0.47 -26.42
C ALA A 13 74.62 1.31 -27.61
N TYR A 14 74.07 0.62 -28.62
CA TYR A 14 73.52 1.19 -29.84
C TYR A 14 72.08 1.67 -29.55
N THR A 15 71.82 2.97 -29.64
CA THR A 15 70.47 3.54 -29.52
C THR A 15 69.72 3.32 -30.85
N LYS A 16 68.56 2.64 -30.82
CA LYS A 16 67.69 2.49 -32.00
C LYS A 16 66.93 3.78 -32.28
N GLU A 17 66.73 4.12 -33.56
CA GLU A 17 65.94 5.28 -33.98
C GLU A 17 64.43 5.11 -33.65
N PRO A 18 63.72 6.22 -33.35
CA PRO A 18 62.38 6.22 -32.73
C PRO A 18 61.22 5.66 -33.58
N GLN A 19 61.49 5.27 -34.83
CA GLN A 19 60.45 4.84 -35.78
C GLN A 19 60.11 3.35 -35.69
N ASP A 20 60.95 2.52 -35.07
CA ASP A 20 60.80 1.04 -35.03
C ASP A 20 60.48 0.48 -33.63
N MET A 21 60.05 1.33 -32.71
CA MET A 21 59.79 1.00 -31.30
C MET A 21 58.31 0.76 -31.03
N SER A 22 58.00 -0.27 -30.23
CA SER A 22 56.64 -0.57 -29.74
C SER A 22 56.07 0.59 -28.91
N HIS A 23 54.75 0.78 -28.92
CA HIS A 23 54.09 1.85 -28.14
C HIS A 23 54.45 1.80 -26.64
N GLN A 24 54.60 0.60 -26.08
CA GLN A 24 55.05 0.42 -24.69
C GLN A 24 56.51 0.82 -24.48
N GLU A 25 57.38 0.58 -25.46
CA GLU A 25 58.80 0.97 -25.38
C GLU A 25 58.96 2.49 -25.46
N LYS A 26 58.14 3.16 -26.28
CA LYS A 26 58.10 4.63 -26.36
C LYS A 26 57.64 5.25 -25.03
N LEU A 27 56.61 4.69 -24.40
CA LEU A 27 56.13 5.16 -23.10
C LEU A 27 57.19 5.00 -22.00
N ARG A 28 57.90 3.86 -21.99
CA ARG A 28 59.00 3.63 -21.03
C ARG A 28 60.16 4.60 -21.24
N LEU A 29 60.52 4.89 -22.48
CA LEU A 29 61.61 5.83 -22.78
C LEU A 29 61.27 7.25 -22.31
N ILE A 30 60.03 7.69 -22.53
CA ILE A 30 59.54 9.00 -22.06
C ILE A 30 59.54 9.06 -20.53
N ASP A 31 59.13 8.00 -19.84
CA ASP A 31 59.12 7.94 -18.37
C ASP A 31 60.53 7.95 -17.79
N ASP A 32 61.47 7.23 -18.41
CA ASP A 32 62.89 7.24 -18.04
C ASP A 32 63.53 8.61 -18.27
N GLU A 33 63.24 9.28 -19.39
CA GLU A 33 63.70 10.65 -19.67
C GLU A 33 63.14 11.65 -18.65
N LEU A 34 61.84 11.58 -18.32
CA LEU A 34 61.20 12.45 -17.34
C LEU A 34 61.80 12.28 -15.94
N ASN A 35 62.01 11.03 -15.51
CA ASN A 35 62.63 10.71 -14.22
C ASN A 35 64.09 11.16 -14.16
N SER A 36 64.83 11.06 -15.26
CA SER A 36 66.21 11.55 -15.34
C SER A 36 66.30 13.08 -15.23
N PHE A 37 65.36 13.79 -15.87
CA PHE A 37 65.23 15.25 -15.78
C PHE A 37 64.86 15.70 -14.36
N TYR A 38 63.91 15.02 -13.72
CA TYR A 38 63.51 15.29 -12.33
C TYR A 38 64.70 15.15 -11.36
N ARG A 39 65.48 14.08 -11.49
CA ARG A 39 66.69 13.86 -10.66
C ARG A 39 67.77 14.91 -10.92
N TYR A 40 67.91 15.38 -12.15
CA TYR A 40 68.84 16.46 -12.49
C TYR A 40 68.44 17.79 -11.83
N CYS A 41 67.14 18.14 -11.88
CA CYS A 41 66.61 19.33 -11.20
C CYS A 41 66.79 19.26 -9.68
N GLN A 42 66.61 18.08 -9.08
CA GLN A 42 66.82 17.87 -7.64
C GLN A 42 68.30 18.02 -7.23
N GLN A 43 69.23 17.54 -8.05
CA GLN A 43 70.68 17.70 -7.82
C GLN A 43 71.17 19.15 -8.00
N ALA A 44 70.49 19.92 -8.84
CA ALA A 44 70.78 21.34 -9.06
C ALA A 44 70.24 22.27 -7.95
N GLY A 45 69.52 21.73 -6.96
CA GLY A 45 69.08 22.46 -5.76
C GLY A 45 67.81 23.30 -5.93
N PHE A 46 67.00 23.03 -6.95
CA PHE A 46 65.69 23.69 -7.12
C PHE A 46 64.69 23.19 -6.08
N THR A 47 63.83 24.09 -5.60
CA THR A 47 62.72 23.76 -4.68
C THR A 47 61.53 23.15 -5.43
N GLU A 48 60.68 22.36 -4.75
CA GLU A 48 59.52 21.69 -5.39
C GLU A 48 58.57 22.70 -6.08
N GLU A 49 58.41 23.90 -5.52
CA GLU A 49 57.56 24.96 -6.09
C GLU A 49 58.14 25.54 -7.40
N GLU A 50 59.46 25.66 -7.50
CA GLU A 50 60.14 26.13 -8.73
C GLU A 50 60.10 25.07 -9.83
N MET A 51 60.17 23.79 -9.43
CA MET A 51 60.08 22.65 -10.34
C MET A 51 58.69 22.51 -10.97
N ASP A 52 57.62 22.83 -10.22
CA ASP A 52 56.26 22.89 -10.73
C ASP A 52 56.08 24.00 -11.78
N ILE A 53 56.75 25.14 -11.62
CA ILE A 53 56.73 26.24 -12.61
C ILE A 53 57.44 25.81 -13.90
N ILE A 54 58.56 25.10 -13.80
CA ILE A 54 59.32 24.61 -14.96
C ILE A 54 58.53 23.53 -15.73
N CYS A 55 57.82 22.66 -15.02
CA CYS A 55 57.00 21.59 -15.60
C CYS A 55 55.60 22.06 -16.05
N GLN A 56 55.18 23.27 -15.68
CA GLN A 56 53.88 23.86 -16.00
C GLN A 56 53.47 23.79 -17.49
N PRO A 57 54.34 24.11 -18.48
CA PRO A 57 53.95 24.02 -19.89
C PRO A 57 53.69 22.57 -20.35
N LEU A 58 54.40 21.60 -19.78
CA LEU A 58 54.22 20.18 -20.09
C LEU A 58 52.92 19.64 -19.46
N VAL A 59 52.68 19.98 -18.19
CA VAL A 59 51.45 19.61 -17.46
C VAL A 59 50.23 20.25 -18.10
N ALA A 60 50.32 21.52 -18.54
CA ALA A 60 49.23 22.19 -19.25
C ALA A 60 48.91 21.53 -20.60
N ALA A 61 49.93 21.12 -21.37
CA ALA A 61 49.75 20.40 -22.62
C ALA A 61 49.08 19.02 -22.41
N MET A 62 49.51 18.28 -21.39
CA MET A 62 48.95 16.97 -21.03
C MET A 62 47.50 17.09 -20.54
N ARG A 63 47.21 18.08 -19.68
CA ARG A 63 45.86 18.35 -19.17
C ARG A 63 44.89 18.74 -20.28
N ARG A 64 45.34 19.51 -21.29
CA ARG A 64 44.52 19.87 -22.46
C ARG A 64 44.16 18.65 -23.32
N SER A 65 45.11 17.74 -23.54
CA SER A 65 44.87 16.49 -24.27
C SER A 65 43.90 15.57 -23.52
N TRP A 66 44.10 15.43 -22.20
CA TRP A 66 43.22 14.64 -21.34
C TRP A 66 41.80 15.21 -21.28
N LEU A 67 41.65 16.54 -21.12
CA LEU A 67 40.36 17.23 -21.18
C LEU A 67 39.66 17.02 -22.52
N GLN A 68 40.38 17.05 -23.65
CA GLN A 68 39.81 16.77 -24.96
C GLN A 68 39.35 15.31 -25.09
N LEU A 69 40.08 14.37 -24.49
CA LEU A 69 39.73 12.95 -24.53
C LEU A 69 38.49 12.66 -23.66
N VAL A 70 38.43 13.25 -22.46
CA VAL A 70 37.25 13.22 -21.58
C VAL A 70 36.06 13.88 -22.27
N LEU A 71 36.24 15.06 -22.89
CA LEU A 71 35.18 15.73 -23.64
C LEU A 71 34.67 14.85 -24.79
N ARG A 72 35.55 14.23 -25.57
CA ARG A 72 35.14 13.31 -26.65
C ARG A 72 34.40 12.09 -26.11
N ALA A 73 34.87 11.49 -25.03
CA ALA A 73 34.20 10.35 -24.41
C ALA A 73 32.81 10.72 -23.87
N THR A 74 32.68 11.87 -23.21
CA THR A 74 31.38 12.36 -22.72
C THR A 74 30.42 12.68 -23.87
N VAL A 75 30.89 13.30 -24.95
CA VAL A 75 30.07 13.55 -26.16
C VAL A 75 29.60 12.24 -26.79
N ILE A 76 30.47 11.23 -26.90
CA ILE A 76 30.09 9.91 -27.42
C ILE A 76 29.02 9.26 -26.55
N LEU A 77 29.17 9.29 -25.22
CA LEU A 77 28.18 8.75 -24.29
C LEU A 77 26.84 9.48 -24.38
N VAL A 78 26.85 10.81 -24.52
CA VAL A 78 25.62 11.60 -24.69
C VAL A 78 24.94 11.25 -26.02
N VAL A 79 25.69 11.11 -27.11
CA VAL A 79 25.14 10.73 -28.43
C VAL A 79 24.55 9.31 -28.39
N ILE A 80 25.21 8.36 -27.75
CA ILE A 80 24.65 7.01 -27.57
C ILE A 80 23.37 7.06 -26.72
N GLY A 81 23.36 7.86 -25.65
CA GLY A 81 22.20 8.04 -24.79
C GLY A 81 21.00 8.64 -25.52
N THR A 82 21.21 9.66 -26.35
CA THR A 82 20.15 10.29 -27.15
C THR A 82 19.60 9.35 -28.22
N ILE A 83 20.47 8.60 -28.90
CA ILE A 83 20.05 7.58 -29.89
C ILE A 83 19.19 6.50 -29.21
N THR A 84 19.60 6.06 -28.02
CA THR A 84 18.86 5.02 -27.27
C THR A 84 17.51 5.55 -26.80
N CYS A 85 17.43 6.78 -26.30
CA CYS A 85 16.15 7.40 -25.92
C CYS A 85 15.21 7.58 -27.12
N ALA A 86 15.74 8.02 -28.26
CA ALA A 86 14.96 8.16 -29.50
C ALA A 86 14.46 6.79 -30.00
N ALA A 87 15.28 5.73 -29.88
CA ALA A 87 14.87 4.38 -30.24
C ALA A 87 13.76 3.83 -29.34
N ILE A 88 13.74 4.19 -28.04
CA ILE A 88 12.67 3.78 -27.10
C ILE A 88 11.33 4.46 -27.42
N GLN A 89 11.35 5.67 -28.00
CA GLN A 89 10.13 6.36 -28.46
C GLN A 89 9.48 5.71 -29.69
N LEU A 90 10.17 4.79 -30.36
CA LEU A 90 9.55 3.99 -31.42
C LEU A 90 8.70 2.89 -30.77
N ASP A 91 7.38 2.99 -30.93
CA ASP A 91 6.37 2.13 -30.26
C ASP A 91 6.69 0.62 -30.32
N PHE A 92 7.26 0.16 -31.43
CA PHE A 92 7.66 -1.23 -31.62
C PHE A 92 8.78 -1.66 -30.63
N VAL A 93 9.84 -0.85 -30.52
CA VAL A 93 10.99 -1.14 -29.66
C VAL A 93 10.59 -1.02 -28.19
N GLY A 94 9.80 -0.01 -27.84
CA GLY A 94 9.26 0.16 -26.49
C GLY A 94 8.41 -1.04 -26.05
N THR A 95 7.55 -1.54 -26.94
CA THR A 95 6.69 -2.71 -26.66
C THR A 95 7.52 -3.98 -26.47
N HIS A 96 8.50 -4.22 -27.33
CA HIS A 96 9.39 -5.39 -27.21
C HIS A 96 10.29 -5.34 -25.98
N PHE A 97 10.82 -4.16 -25.66
CA PHE A 97 11.63 -3.96 -24.46
C PHE A 97 10.79 -4.17 -23.19
N SER A 98 9.57 -3.62 -23.15
CA SER A 98 8.62 -3.85 -22.08
C SER A 98 8.28 -5.35 -21.94
N ALA A 99 8.02 -6.05 -23.04
CA ALA A 99 7.75 -7.49 -23.02
C ALA A 99 8.93 -8.32 -22.49
N LEU A 100 10.15 -8.04 -22.95
CA LEU A 100 11.37 -8.70 -22.48
C LEU A 100 11.63 -8.40 -21.00
N SER A 101 11.42 -7.17 -20.56
CA SER A 101 11.57 -6.77 -19.16
C SER A 101 10.59 -7.51 -18.25
N ARG A 102 9.33 -7.70 -18.69
CA ARG A 102 8.33 -8.48 -17.96
C ARG A 102 8.68 -9.96 -17.88
N LEU A 103 9.17 -10.55 -18.97
CA LEU A 103 9.65 -11.94 -18.99
C LEU A 103 10.83 -12.16 -18.04
N LEU A 104 11.78 -11.21 -18.01
CA LEU A 104 12.91 -11.24 -17.10
C LEU A 104 12.45 -11.10 -15.64
N ALA A 105 11.53 -10.17 -15.37
CA ALA A 105 10.92 -9.98 -14.05
C ALA A 105 10.25 -11.26 -13.55
N VAL A 106 9.49 -11.97 -14.40
CA VAL A 106 8.86 -13.25 -14.04
C VAL A 106 9.90 -14.35 -13.73
N LYS A 107 11.03 -14.36 -14.43
CA LYS A 107 12.13 -15.30 -14.16
C LYS A 107 12.91 -14.99 -12.88
N ILE A 108 12.89 -13.73 -12.42
CA ILE A 108 13.54 -13.28 -11.18
C ILE A 108 12.67 -13.55 -9.94
N LEU A 109 11.34 -13.63 -10.08
CA LEU A 109 10.40 -13.95 -8.99
C LEU A 109 10.82 -15.11 -8.05
N PRO A 110 11.32 -16.27 -8.53
CA PRO A 110 11.74 -17.36 -7.64
C PRO A 110 12.98 -17.03 -6.79
N PHE A 111 13.81 -16.05 -7.20
CA PHE A 111 14.98 -15.61 -6.45
C PHE A 111 14.69 -14.37 -5.60
N TRP A 112 13.78 -13.50 -6.05
CA TRP A 112 13.30 -12.32 -5.32
C TRP A 112 11.80 -12.17 -5.50
N ASN A 113 11.05 -12.48 -4.45
CA ASN A 113 9.61 -12.29 -4.43
C ASN A 113 9.24 -10.86 -4.02
N TRP A 114 9.07 -9.96 -4.99
CA TRP A 114 8.53 -8.61 -4.77
C TRP A 114 7.01 -8.53 -4.91
N GLN A 115 6.32 -9.67 -5.07
CA GLN A 115 4.86 -9.69 -5.27
C GLN A 115 4.09 -9.13 -4.07
N HIS A 116 4.70 -9.13 -2.88
CA HIS A 116 4.18 -8.50 -1.67
C HIS A 116 4.06 -6.97 -1.83
N LEU A 117 5.09 -6.32 -2.39
CA LEU A 117 5.12 -4.86 -2.57
C LEU A 117 4.07 -4.35 -3.57
N TYR A 118 3.59 -5.21 -4.48
CA TYR A 118 2.49 -4.87 -5.40
C TYR A 118 1.14 -4.79 -4.67
N ARG A 119 0.96 -5.51 -3.56
CA ARG A 119 -0.28 -5.54 -2.79
C ARG A 119 -0.29 -4.55 -1.62
N GLU A 120 0.86 -3.98 -1.27
CA GLU A 120 0.94 -2.97 -0.24
C GLU A 120 0.60 -1.59 -0.81
N ASN A 121 -0.22 -0.84 -0.07
CA ASN A 121 -0.60 0.53 -0.43
C ASN A 121 0.59 1.51 -0.33
N CYS A 122 1.67 1.13 0.33
CA CYS A 122 2.84 1.98 0.57
C CYS A 122 4.14 1.20 0.30
N MET A 123 4.96 1.71 -0.62
CA MET A 123 6.26 1.12 -0.98
C MET A 123 7.36 1.42 0.05
N MET A 124 7.15 2.43 0.91
CA MET A 124 8.00 2.78 2.04
C MET A 124 7.12 3.17 3.23
N ASN A 125 7.33 2.52 4.38
CA ASN A 125 6.70 2.95 5.62
C ASN A 125 7.23 4.32 5.99
N ASN A 126 6.34 5.28 6.20
CA ASN A 126 6.73 6.61 6.66
C ASN A 126 7.08 6.52 8.15
N PRO A 127 8.36 6.69 8.55
CA PRO A 127 8.76 6.61 9.96
C PRO A 127 8.20 7.76 10.81
N PHE A 128 7.65 8.79 10.17
CA PHE A 128 6.94 9.90 10.81
C PHE A 128 5.41 9.74 10.80
N TYR A 129 4.89 8.72 10.10
CA TYR A 129 3.49 8.33 10.19
C TYR A 129 3.38 7.31 11.32
N THR A 130 3.33 7.82 12.54
CA THR A 130 2.63 7.10 13.61
C THR A 130 1.15 7.17 13.26
N ASP A 131 0.49 6.02 13.09
CA ASP A 131 -0.98 5.95 13.29
C ASP A 131 -1.24 6.79 14.53
N TYR A 132 -1.98 7.89 14.42
CA TYR A 132 -2.26 8.78 15.55
C TYR A 132 -2.75 7.87 16.68
N PRO A 133 -1.90 7.53 17.68
CA PRO A 133 -2.38 6.72 18.78
C PRO A 133 -3.21 7.72 19.54
N ILE A 134 -4.54 7.54 19.52
CA ILE A 134 -5.51 8.37 20.25
C ILE A 134 -4.83 8.79 21.54
N ALA A 135 -4.46 10.07 21.62
CA ALA A 135 -3.61 10.49 22.72
C ALA A 135 -4.45 10.32 23.99
N GLU A 136 -3.81 10.05 25.13
CA GLU A 136 -4.52 9.98 26.42
C GLU A 136 -5.34 11.28 26.65
N VAL A 137 -4.89 12.40 26.07
CA VAL A 137 -5.57 13.70 26.06
C VAL A 137 -6.83 13.72 25.17
N ASP A 138 -6.82 13.05 24.02
CA ASP A 138 -8.01 12.87 23.18
C ASP A 138 -9.05 12.02 23.92
N CYS A 139 -8.60 11.00 24.65
CA CYS A 139 -9.45 10.27 25.57
C CYS A 139 -9.96 11.15 26.73
N VAL A 140 -9.27 12.19 27.23
CA VAL A 140 -9.83 13.06 28.29
C VAL A 140 -10.99 13.92 27.80
N VAL A 141 -10.93 14.41 26.55
CA VAL A 141 -12.03 15.16 25.93
C VAL A 141 -13.19 14.22 25.58
N SER A 142 -12.86 13.09 24.96
CA SER A 142 -13.77 12.01 24.57
C SER A 142 -14.44 11.33 25.79
N TYR A 143 -13.72 11.17 26.90
CA TYR A 143 -14.19 10.60 28.18
C TYR A 143 -15.35 11.38 28.78
N ARG A 144 -15.24 12.72 28.83
CA ARG A 144 -16.34 13.57 29.31
C ARG A 144 -17.60 13.41 28.47
N THR A 145 -17.44 13.00 27.22
CA THR A 145 -18.55 12.78 26.30
C THR A 145 -19.19 11.41 26.51
N CYS A 146 -18.38 10.34 26.69
CA CYS A 146 -18.88 8.98 26.88
C CYS A 146 -19.46 8.71 28.28
N GLU A 147 -19.06 9.45 29.33
CA GLU A 147 -19.55 9.26 30.71
C GLU A 147 -21.08 9.38 30.81
N SER A 148 -21.67 10.24 29.98
CA SER A 148 -23.12 10.45 29.95
C SER A 148 -23.90 9.47 29.07
N VAL A 149 -23.20 8.65 28.28
CA VAL A 149 -23.82 7.71 27.33
C VAL A 149 -23.92 6.35 28.01
N GLU A 150 -25.06 6.10 28.65
CA GLU A 150 -25.35 4.79 29.26
C GLU A 150 -26.04 3.82 28.27
N THR A 151 -26.81 4.36 27.33
CA THR A 151 -27.62 3.58 26.38
C THR A 151 -27.60 4.20 24.99
N ILE A 152 -27.83 3.36 23.97
CA ILE A 152 -27.95 3.84 22.58
C ILE A 152 -29.37 4.36 22.34
N ASP A 153 -29.48 5.64 22.00
CA ASP A 153 -30.76 6.27 21.71
C ASP A 153 -31.37 5.74 20.42
N ARG A 154 -32.70 5.61 20.42
CA ARG A 154 -33.50 5.28 19.24
C ARG A 154 -34.21 6.51 18.72
N LEU A 155 -33.95 6.85 17.47
CA LEU A 155 -34.43 8.06 16.82
C LEU A 155 -35.25 7.72 15.57
N SER A 156 -36.19 8.60 15.26
CA SER A 156 -37.02 8.58 14.05
C SER A 156 -37.12 9.99 13.47
N ASP A 157 -37.27 10.12 12.16
CA ASP A 157 -37.39 11.38 11.42
C ASP A 157 -36.27 12.39 11.74
N VAL A 158 -35.02 11.94 11.59
CA VAL A 158 -33.84 12.71 11.99
C VAL A 158 -33.28 13.53 10.83
N ARG A 159 -33.06 14.83 11.05
CA ARG A 159 -32.33 15.68 10.11
C ARG A 159 -30.82 15.52 10.26
N TYR A 160 -30.10 15.51 9.14
CA TYR A 160 -28.63 15.39 9.09
C TYR A 160 -27.89 16.26 10.11
N ARG A 161 -28.20 17.57 10.17
CA ARG A 161 -27.53 18.50 11.11
C ARG A 161 -27.77 18.12 12.57
N GLN A 162 -28.99 17.71 12.92
CA GLN A 162 -29.29 17.29 14.29
C GLN A 162 -28.55 16.02 14.67
N LEU A 163 -28.41 15.07 13.74
CA LEU A 163 -27.61 13.86 13.95
C LEU A 163 -26.13 14.21 14.17
N VAL A 164 -25.57 15.08 13.34
CA VAL A 164 -24.16 15.50 13.47
C VAL A 164 -23.92 16.27 14.77
N ASP A 165 -24.70 17.31 15.03
CA ASP A 165 -24.46 18.22 16.15
C ASP A 165 -24.76 17.59 17.52
N ASN A 166 -25.74 16.69 17.60
CA ASN A 166 -26.14 16.09 18.88
C ASN A 166 -25.50 14.73 19.13
N TYR A 167 -25.18 13.97 18.10
CA TYR A 167 -24.70 12.59 18.23
C TYR A 167 -23.29 12.41 17.66
N LEU A 168 -23.08 12.59 16.35
CA LEU A 168 -21.80 12.22 15.71
C LEU A 168 -20.61 13.07 16.16
N SER A 169 -20.79 14.38 16.35
CA SER A 169 -19.74 15.29 16.89
C SER A 169 -19.35 14.99 18.34
N ARG A 170 -20.14 14.16 19.02
CA ARG A 170 -19.93 13.67 20.38
C ARG A 170 -19.49 12.21 20.40
N ASP A 171 -19.26 11.61 19.23
CA ASP A 171 -19.04 10.17 19.06
C ASP A 171 -20.12 9.32 19.76
N ALA A 172 -21.34 9.84 19.91
CA ALA A 172 -22.44 9.12 20.54
C ALA A 172 -23.15 8.25 19.50
N PRO A 173 -23.24 6.92 19.68
CA PRO A 173 -23.93 6.05 18.75
C PRO A 173 -25.45 6.30 18.81
N ALA A 174 -26.12 6.15 17.67
CA ALA A 174 -27.57 6.27 17.57
C ALA A 174 -28.17 5.18 16.67
N ILE A 175 -29.35 4.69 17.04
CA ILE A 175 -30.14 3.77 16.22
C ILE A 175 -31.28 4.55 15.56
N ILE A 176 -31.38 4.48 14.24
CA ILE A 176 -32.42 5.15 13.46
C ILE A 176 -33.41 4.09 13.00
N THR A 177 -34.68 4.25 13.41
CA THR A 177 -35.69 3.20 13.24
C THR A 177 -36.38 3.22 11.86
N ASP A 178 -36.34 4.35 11.16
CA ASP A 178 -37.03 4.59 9.89
C ASP A 178 -36.06 4.80 8.70
N ALA A 179 -34.78 4.50 8.90
CA ALA A 179 -33.71 4.73 7.92
C ALA A 179 -33.91 3.99 6.59
N MET A 180 -34.60 2.85 6.62
CA MET A 180 -34.67 1.88 5.52
C MET A 180 -36.06 1.71 4.92
N ASP A 181 -37.02 2.56 5.27
CA ASP A 181 -38.42 2.45 4.79
C ASP A 181 -38.53 2.55 3.26
N THR A 182 -37.60 3.27 2.62
CA THR A 182 -37.55 3.40 1.15
C THR A 182 -36.85 2.24 0.45
N TRP A 183 -36.20 1.34 1.20
CA TRP A 183 -35.37 0.29 0.61
C TRP A 183 -36.22 -0.87 0.12
N ALA A 184 -36.01 -1.26 -1.14
CA ALA A 184 -36.69 -2.40 -1.72
C ALA A 184 -36.39 -3.71 -0.95
N ALA A 185 -35.20 -3.86 -0.38
CA ALA A 185 -34.81 -5.05 0.39
C ALA A 185 -35.63 -5.24 1.68
N ILE A 186 -36.09 -4.16 2.31
CA ILE A 186 -36.97 -4.23 3.50
C ILE A 186 -38.41 -4.49 3.08
N ASN A 187 -38.87 -3.80 2.03
CA ASN A 187 -40.26 -3.86 1.56
C ASN A 187 -40.62 -5.17 0.83
N THR A 188 -39.64 -6.05 0.59
CA THR A 188 -39.84 -7.31 -0.11
C THR A 188 -39.56 -8.50 0.79
N ASP A 189 -40.59 -9.30 1.08
CA ASP A 189 -40.44 -10.47 1.95
C ASP A 189 -39.62 -11.61 1.33
N TYR A 190 -39.40 -11.55 0.01
CA TYR A 190 -38.59 -12.51 -0.73
C TYR A 190 -37.08 -12.24 -0.67
N PHE A 191 -36.62 -11.18 0.03
CA PHE A 191 -35.19 -10.96 0.21
C PHE A 191 -34.60 -11.99 1.17
N TRP A 192 -33.83 -12.93 0.62
CA TRP A 192 -33.18 -14.03 1.34
C TRP A 192 -31.69 -14.14 0.93
N PHE A 193 -30.99 -15.13 1.49
CA PHE A 193 -29.60 -15.45 1.15
C PHE A 193 -29.38 -15.70 -0.35
N ASP A 194 -30.40 -16.21 -1.06
CA ASP A 194 -30.32 -16.51 -2.49
C ASP A 194 -30.17 -15.24 -3.33
N ASN A 195 -30.76 -14.11 -2.92
CA ASN A 195 -30.61 -12.85 -3.64
C ASN A 195 -29.14 -12.40 -3.65
N ILE A 196 -28.49 -12.46 -2.48
CA ILE A 196 -27.07 -12.10 -2.33
C ILE A 196 -26.21 -13.12 -3.08
N THR A 197 -26.46 -14.41 -2.90
CA THR A 197 -25.75 -15.49 -3.58
C THR A 197 -25.83 -15.34 -5.11
N HIS A 198 -27.02 -15.08 -5.65
CA HIS A 198 -27.23 -14.87 -7.08
C HIS A 198 -26.55 -13.58 -7.59
N LEU A 199 -26.45 -12.53 -6.77
CA LEU A 199 -25.69 -11.32 -7.14
C LEU A 199 -24.22 -11.66 -7.39
N TYR A 200 -23.57 -12.35 -6.46
CA TYR A 200 -22.14 -12.66 -6.57
C TYR A 200 -21.84 -13.77 -7.59
N LEU A 201 -22.66 -14.83 -7.64
CA LEU A 201 -22.44 -15.95 -8.57
C LEU A 201 -22.91 -15.65 -10.00
N GLY A 202 -23.87 -14.74 -10.18
CA GLY A 202 -24.44 -14.41 -11.49
C GLY A 202 -23.57 -13.45 -12.33
N ASN A 203 -22.54 -12.85 -11.74
CA ASN A 203 -21.66 -11.91 -12.42
C ASN A 203 -20.22 -12.42 -12.39
N GLU A 204 -19.65 -12.72 -13.56
CA GLU A 204 -18.28 -13.23 -13.70
C GLU A 204 -17.24 -12.34 -12.99
N ARG A 205 -17.41 -11.02 -13.08
CA ARG A 205 -16.49 -10.08 -12.42
C ARG A 205 -16.57 -10.14 -10.90
N LEU A 206 -17.75 -10.43 -10.34
CA LEU A 206 -17.93 -10.56 -8.88
C LEU A 206 -17.42 -11.89 -8.36
N MET A 207 -17.50 -12.95 -9.16
CA MET A 207 -16.88 -14.24 -8.82
C MET A 207 -15.35 -14.17 -8.74
N GLU A 208 -14.73 -13.28 -9.52
CA GLU A 208 -13.28 -13.05 -9.49
C GLU A 208 -12.84 -12.13 -8.35
N THR A 209 -13.77 -11.40 -7.71
CA THR A 209 -13.41 -10.52 -6.59
C THR A 209 -13.00 -11.31 -5.36
N VAL A 210 -11.89 -10.90 -4.76
CA VAL A 210 -11.40 -11.47 -3.50
C VAL A 210 -11.78 -10.52 -2.36
N PRO A 211 -12.52 -10.97 -1.33
CA PRO A 211 -12.82 -10.13 -0.18
C PRO A 211 -11.54 -9.82 0.61
N CYS A 212 -11.48 -8.62 1.21
CA CYS A 212 -10.31 -8.21 2.00
C CYS A 212 -10.24 -8.97 3.33
N SER A 213 -11.38 -9.18 3.96
CA SER A 213 -11.53 -10.02 5.14
C SER A 213 -12.71 -10.96 4.93
N LEU A 214 -12.54 -12.24 5.31
CA LEU A 214 -13.59 -13.26 5.25
C LEU A 214 -13.47 -14.12 6.50
N THR A 215 -14.50 -14.11 7.34
CA THR A 215 -14.57 -14.97 8.52
C THR A 215 -15.83 -15.80 8.45
N SER A 216 -15.71 -17.11 8.67
CA SER A 216 -16.84 -18.03 8.75
C SER A 216 -16.53 -19.19 9.69
N ASN A 217 -17.57 -19.90 10.15
CA ASN A 217 -17.38 -21.16 10.89
C ASN A 217 -17.11 -22.37 9.98
N LEU A 218 -17.34 -22.26 8.68
CA LEU A 218 -17.16 -23.36 7.76
C LEU A 218 -15.71 -23.40 7.29
N ARG A 219 -15.10 -24.60 7.37
CA ARG A 219 -13.75 -24.81 6.84
C ARG A 219 -13.79 -24.86 5.32
N THR A 220 -13.80 -23.69 4.71
CA THR A 220 -13.59 -23.52 3.26
C THR A 220 -12.07 -23.46 3.07
N GLY A 221 -11.50 -24.39 2.29
CA GLY A 221 -10.04 -24.56 2.17
C GLY A 221 -9.30 -23.37 1.54
N SER A 222 -10.03 -22.33 1.13
CA SER A 222 -9.55 -21.08 0.56
C SER A 222 -10.40 -19.92 1.08
N SER A 223 -9.84 -18.71 1.08
CA SER A 223 -10.55 -17.44 1.31
C SER A 223 -11.49 -17.06 0.13
N ASP A 224 -12.03 -18.06 -0.56
CA ASP A 224 -12.86 -17.90 -1.74
C ASP A 224 -14.33 -17.78 -1.34
N LEU A 225 -14.86 -16.56 -1.50
CA LEU A 225 -16.25 -16.24 -1.22
C LEU A 225 -17.21 -17.05 -2.11
N ALA A 226 -16.87 -17.28 -3.39
CA ALA A 226 -17.74 -18.00 -4.30
C ALA A 226 -17.88 -19.48 -3.91
N ALA A 227 -16.79 -20.10 -3.44
CA ALA A 227 -16.82 -21.46 -2.91
C ALA A 227 -17.70 -21.55 -1.65
N PHE A 228 -17.62 -20.56 -0.75
CA PHE A 228 -18.48 -20.50 0.43
C PHE A 228 -19.96 -20.36 0.05
N LEU A 229 -20.29 -19.42 -0.84
CA LEU A 229 -21.68 -19.15 -1.25
C LEU A 229 -22.31 -20.37 -1.94
N ARG A 230 -21.55 -21.09 -2.79
CA ARG A 230 -22.01 -22.35 -3.41
C ARG A 230 -22.30 -23.43 -2.37
N ARG A 231 -21.48 -23.51 -1.32
CA ARG A 231 -21.65 -24.48 -0.24
C ARG A 231 -22.88 -24.16 0.61
N VAL A 232 -23.11 -22.90 0.92
CA VAL A 232 -24.27 -22.44 1.69
C VAL A 232 -25.58 -22.54 0.91
N HIS A 233 -25.52 -22.42 -0.43
CA HIS A 233 -26.69 -22.67 -1.28
C HIS A 233 -27.15 -24.13 -1.24
N SER A 234 -26.31 -25.06 -0.77
CA SER A 234 -26.70 -26.46 -0.59
C SER A 234 -27.52 -26.61 0.71
N PRO A 235 -28.70 -27.26 0.67
CA PRO A 235 -29.60 -27.37 1.83
C PRO A 235 -29.04 -28.23 2.99
N GLU A 236 -27.92 -28.92 2.76
CA GLU A 236 -27.26 -29.77 3.75
C GLU A 236 -26.47 -28.98 4.81
N VAL A 237 -26.22 -27.69 4.58
CA VAL A 237 -25.37 -26.86 5.44
C VAL A 237 -26.23 -25.99 6.34
N ALA A 238 -26.45 -26.44 7.57
CA ALA A 238 -27.15 -25.70 8.61
C ALA A 238 -26.17 -25.04 9.61
N LYS A 239 -26.64 -24.03 10.34
CA LYS A 239 -25.92 -23.41 11.47
C LYS A 239 -24.58 -22.80 11.07
N TRP A 240 -24.62 -21.85 10.15
CA TRP A 240 -23.42 -21.17 9.66
C TRP A 240 -23.51 -19.66 9.85
N PHE A 241 -22.33 -19.04 9.96
CA PHE A 241 -22.19 -17.60 9.86
C PHE A 241 -21.07 -17.28 8.88
N VAL A 242 -21.21 -16.15 8.21
CA VAL A 242 -20.15 -15.53 7.44
C VAL A 242 -20.26 -14.03 7.58
N HIS A 243 -19.11 -13.38 7.66
CA HIS A 243 -19.01 -11.98 7.34
C HIS A 243 -17.83 -11.75 6.43
N TRP A 244 -17.94 -10.76 5.55
CA TRP A 244 -16.83 -10.38 4.69
C TRP A 244 -16.86 -8.90 4.35
N GLN A 245 -15.67 -8.38 4.09
CA GLN A 245 -15.45 -7.02 3.61
C GLN A 245 -15.26 -7.02 2.10
N ASN A 246 -16.04 -6.18 1.41
CA ASN A 246 -15.86 -5.91 0.00
C ASN A 246 -14.97 -4.69 -0.16
N CYS A 247 -13.78 -4.91 -0.76
CA CYS A 247 -12.83 -3.85 -1.08
C CYS A 247 -12.67 -3.60 -2.59
N ASP A 248 -13.16 -4.51 -3.43
CA ASP A 248 -13.29 -4.23 -4.86
C ASP A 248 -14.49 -3.30 -5.11
N ILE A 249 -14.24 -2.19 -5.79
CA ILE A 249 -15.25 -1.21 -6.17
C ILE A 249 -16.43 -1.83 -6.95
N ASN A 250 -16.20 -2.90 -7.71
CA ASN A 250 -17.24 -3.61 -8.44
C ASN A 250 -18.23 -4.30 -7.48
N ALA A 251 -17.72 -4.99 -6.46
CA ALA A 251 -18.54 -5.63 -5.43
C ALA A 251 -19.28 -4.61 -4.58
N VAL A 252 -18.58 -3.53 -4.18
CA VAL A 252 -19.17 -2.41 -3.45
C VAL A 252 -20.33 -1.78 -4.24
N LYS A 253 -20.13 -1.51 -5.54
CA LYS A 253 -21.18 -0.97 -6.42
C LYS A 253 -22.33 -1.94 -6.64
N ALA A 254 -22.06 -3.24 -6.76
CA ALA A 254 -23.10 -4.24 -6.97
C ALA A 254 -24.08 -4.33 -5.79
N LEU A 255 -23.57 -4.21 -4.55
CA LEU A 255 -24.40 -4.22 -3.35
C LEU A 255 -25.33 -3.00 -3.24
N ARG A 256 -25.03 -1.86 -3.90
CA ARG A 256 -25.89 -0.66 -3.93
C ARG A 256 -27.27 -0.90 -4.58
N LYS A 257 -27.49 -2.08 -5.15
CA LYS A 257 -28.82 -2.53 -5.56
C LYS A 257 -29.73 -2.85 -4.37
N TYR A 258 -29.16 -3.30 -3.25
CA TYR A 258 -29.91 -3.75 -2.07
C TYR A 258 -29.97 -2.72 -0.96
N TYR A 259 -28.94 -1.88 -0.83
CA TYR A 259 -28.92 -0.76 0.10
C TYR A 259 -28.86 0.56 -0.68
N GLN A 260 -29.56 1.57 -0.19
CA GLN A 260 -29.53 2.92 -0.74
C GLN A 260 -28.94 3.87 0.29
N ARG A 261 -28.66 5.12 -0.11
CA ARG A 261 -28.27 6.12 0.89
C ARG A 261 -29.49 6.46 1.77
N PRO A 262 -29.39 6.35 3.10
CA PRO A 262 -30.45 6.75 4.02
C PRO A 262 -30.81 8.24 3.90
N TYR A 263 -32.05 8.59 4.22
CA TYR A 263 -32.56 9.96 4.10
C TYR A 263 -31.82 10.96 5.01
N PHE A 264 -31.32 10.50 6.16
CA PHE A 264 -30.65 11.35 7.14
C PHE A 264 -29.21 11.71 6.74
N LEU A 265 -28.58 10.98 5.79
CA LEU A 265 -27.24 11.33 5.31
C LEU A 265 -27.33 12.37 4.19
N SER A 266 -26.54 13.43 4.26
CA SER A 266 -26.48 14.51 3.24
C SER A 266 -25.79 14.07 1.94
N SER A 267 -26.08 14.73 0.81
CA SER A 267 -25.48 14.41 -0.50
C SER A 267 -24.06 14.85 -0.67
N THR A 268 -23.57 15.59 0.31
CA THR A 268 -22.18 15.95 0.48
C THR A 268 -21.34 14.79 1.02
N VAL A 269 -21.95 13.80 1.67
CA VAL A 269 -21.23 12.64 2.22
C VAL A 269 -20.80 11.72 1.08
N SER A 270 -19.52 11.34 1.11
CA SER A 270 -18.93 10.43 0.14
C SER A 270 -19.66 9.07 0.13
N PRO A 271 -19.82 8.42 -1.03
CA PRO A 271 -20.34 7.07 -1.08
C PRO A 271 -19.41 6.10 -0.32
N ALA A 272 -19.98 5.06 0.29
CA ALA A 272 -19.20 4.05 1.00
C ALA A 272 -18.11 3.45 0.12
N HIS A 273 -16.89 3.44 0.66
CA HIS A 273 -15.69 2.88 0.02
C HIS A 273 -15.58 1.38 0.27
N PHE A 274 -15.97 0.95 1.47
CA PHE A 274 -16.02 -0.45 1.87
C PHE A 274 -17.42 -0.81 2.37
N ASN A 275 -17.81 -2.04 2.07
CA ASN A 275 -19.06 -2.61 2.58
C ASN A 275 -18.82 -3.98 3.18
N TRP A 276 -19.37 -4.20 4.35
CA TRP A 276 -19.44 -5.49 5.00
C TRP A 276 -20.79 -6.13 4.77
N VAL A 277 -20.79 -7.43 4.51
CA VAL A 277 -22.01 -8.23 4.50
C VAL A 277 -21.92 -9.25 5.62
N LEU A 278 -22.94 -9.26 6.46
CA LEU A 278 -23.05 -10.09 7.65
C LEU A 278 -24.23 -11.03 7.43
N MET A 279 -23.97 -12.33 7.39
CA MET A 279 -25.00 -13.33 7.13
C MET A 279 -24.87 -14.48 8.12
N SER A 280 -25.99 -14.95 8.63
CA SER A 280 -26.02 -16.16 9.45
C SER A 280 -27.34 -16.89 9.31
N SER A 281 -27.30 -18.22 9.28
CA SER A 281 -28.49 -19.06 9.29
C SER A 281 -28.48 -20.03 10.46
N ASP A 282 -29.51 -19.97 11.30
CA ASP A 282 -29.69 -20.74 12.54
C ASP A 282 -28.40 -20.88 13.39
N TYR A 283 -27.57 -19.84 13.39
CA TYR A 283 -26.26 -19.88 14.05
C TYR A 283 -26.41 -19.48 15.51
N ASN A 284 -26.42 -20.49 16.38
CA ASN A 284 -26.48 -20.28 17.82
C ASN A 284 -25.07 -20.26 18.42
N SER A 285 -24.51 -19.07 18.64
CA SER A 285 -23.25 -18.89 19.36
C SER A 285 -23.39 -17.77 20.39
N PRO A 286 -22.89 -17.97 21.63
CA PRO A 286 -22.83 -16.91 22.63
C PRO A 286 -21.66 -15.94 22.41
N SER A 287 -20.80 -16.20 21.41
CA SER A 287 -19.61 -15.37 21.16
C SER A 287 -19.92 -14.21 20.22
N TYR A 288 -19.58 -13.01 20.67
CA TYR A 288 -19.54 -11.83 19.81
C TYR A 288 -18.45 -11.99 18.75
N LYS A 289 -18.75 -11.52 17.55
CA LYS A 289 -17.85 -11.49 16.40
C LYS A 289 -17.40 -10.05 16.22
N ARG A 290 -16.09 -9.84 16.19
CA ARG A 290 -15.50 -8.53 15.94
C ARG A 290 -15.53 -8.23 14.45
N VAL A 291 -15.85 -6.99 14.11
CA VAL A 291 -15.70 -6.45 12.76
C VAL A 291 -14.53 -5.47 12.80
N GLU A 292 -13.56 -5.66 11.91
CA GLU A 292 -12.42 -4.76 11.76
C GLU A 292 -12.88 -3.60 10.88
N LEU A 293 -12.88 -2.39 11.42
CA LEU A 293 -13.42 -1.21 10.72
C LEU A 293 -12.28 -0.21 10.51
N ASP A 294 -12.22 0.37 9.31
CA ASP A 294 -11.32 1.47 8.97
C ASP A 294 -11.95 2.80 9.39
N SER A 295 -11.15 3.85 9.57
CA SER A 295 -11.61 5.16 10.07
C SER A 295 -12.74 5.77 9.22
N GLY A 296 -13.87 6.11 9.85
CA GLY A 296 -14.96 6.82 9.20
C GLY A 296 -16.30 6.74 9.93
N LEU A 297 -17.35 7.15 9.22
CA LEU A 297 -18.73 6.99 9.64
C LEU A 297 -19.21 5.60 9.25
N ILE A 298 -19.66 4.84 10.26
CA ILE A 298 -20.14 3.48 10.13
C ILE A 298 -21.65 3.47 10.21
N ALA A 299 -22.29 2.83 9.24
CA ALA A 299 -23.72 2.57 9.27
C ALA A 299 -23.98 1.08 9.11
N LEU A 300 -24.57 0.45 10.13
CA LEU A 300 -24.96 -0.96 10.14
C LEU A 300 -26.48 -1.06 9.98
N ALA A 301 -26.90 -1.60 8.84
CA ALA A 301 -28.28 -1.78 8.44
C ALA A 301 -28.75 -3.23 8.64
N GLN A 302 -29.74 -3.45 9.51
CA GLN A 302 -30.32 -4.79 9.70
C GLN A 302 -31.45 -5.03 8.69
N LEU A 303 -31.17 -5.86 7.68
CA LEU A 303 -32.14 -6.18 6.63
C LEU A 303 -33.12 -7.28 7.03
N ARG A 304 -32.65 -8.28 7.79
CA ARG A 304 -33.45 -9.44 8.18
C ARG A 304 -33.04 -9.97 9.53
N GLY A 305 -34.01 -10.43 10.32
CA GLY A 305 -33.77 -10.99 11.64
C GLY A 305 -33.43 -9.91 12.68
N ALA A 306 -32.62 -10.27 13.67
CA ALA A 306 -32.15 -9.36 14.70
C ALA A 306 -30.72 -9.71 15.11
N THR A 307 -29.93 -8.68 15.41
CA THR A 307 -28.53 -8.83 15.81
C THR A 307 -28.32 -8.07 17.11
N GLN A 308 -27.68 -8.71 18.08
CA GLN A 308 -27.22 -8.03 19.27
C GLN A 308 -25.86 -7.38 19.00
N LEU A 309 -25.72 -6.12 19.36
CA LEU A 309 -24.53 -5.31 19.14
C LEU A 309 -23.88 -5.01 20.48
N ARG A 310 -22.55 -4.98 20.47
CA ARG A 310 -21.72 -4.54 21.58
C ARG A 310 -20.70 -3.55 21.05
N LEU A 311 -20.80 -2.31 21.53
CA LEU A 311 -19.82 -1.26 21.26
C LEU A 311 -18.91 -1.16 22.47
N THR A 312 -17.63 -1.45 22.27
CA THR A 312 -16.62 -1.35 23.32
C THR A 312 -15.68 -0.18 23.02
N PRO A 313 -15.40 0.71 23.98
CA PRO A 313 -14.43 1.79 23.79
C PRO A 313 -13.04 1.28 23.38
N ILE A 314 -12.36 2.00 22.49
CA ILE A 314 -10.98 1.72 22.07
C ILE A 314 -10.00 2.08 23.20
N ASN A 315 -8.89 1.35 23.32
CA ASN A 315 -7.85 1.67 24.31
C ASN A 315 -7.17 3.01 23.97
N PRO A 316 -6.92 3.92 24.94
CA PRO A 316 -7.00 3.74 26.41
C PRO A 316 -8.36 4.06 27.07
N CYS A 317 -9.37 4.49 26.32
CA CYS A 317 -10.68 4.91 26.84
C CYS A 317 -11.48 3.75 27.51
N ASN A 318 -11.08 2.49 27.31
CA ASN A 318 -11.71 1.30 27.90
C ASN A 318 -11.76 1.25 29.44
N SER A 319 -10.87 1.97 30.12
CA SER A 319 -10.89 2.05 31.59
C SER A 319 -12.01 2.95 32.14
N SER A 320 -12.55 3.83 31.29
CA SER A 320 -13.31 5.00 31.74
C SER A 320 -14.72 5.08 31.17
N CYS A 321 -14.96 4.56 29.96
CA CYS A 321 -16.28 4.51 29.32
C CYS A 321 -16.96 3.14 29.55
N PRO A 322 -18.28 3.09 29.73
CA PRO A 322 -19.02 1.83 29.78
C PRO A 322 -19.11 1.16 28.40
N GLU A 323 -19.28 -0.16 28.38
CA GLU A 323 -19.65 -0.90 27.16
C GLU A 323 -21.14 -0.67 26.86
N LEU A 324 -21.47 -0.43 25.59
CA LEU A 324 -22.87 -0.24 25.17
C LEU A 324 -23.37 -1.50 24.49
N ILE A 325 -24.50 -2.02 24.98
CA ILE A 325 -25.15 -3.21 24.42
C ILE A 325 -26.54 -2.81 23.94
N ALA A 326 -26.85 -3.12 22.68
CA ALA A 326 -28.16 -2.87 22.11
C ALA A 326 -28.54 -3.94 21.10
N ASP A 327 -29.82 -4.23 20.99
CA ASP A 327 -30.35 -5.12 19.95
C ASP A 327 -30.76 -4.29 18.73
N LEU A 328 -30.42 -4.75 17.53
CA LEU A 328 -30.76 -4.12 16.26
C LEU A 328 -31.74 -5.02 15.49
N HIS A 329 -32.93 -4.51 15.24
CA HIS A 329 -34.03 -5.24 14.60
C HIS A 329 -34.14 -4.91 13.11
N ARG A 330 -34.85 -5.75 12.35
CA ARG A 330 -35.21 -5.49 10.95
C ARG A 330 -35.80 -4.08 10.80
N GLY A 331 -35.23 -3.28 9.89
CA GLY A 331 -35.67 -1.90 9.66
C GLY A 331 -34.84 -0.85 10.40
N GLU A 332 -34.12 -1.23 11.46
CA GLU A 332 -33.28 -0.34 12.24
C GLU A 332 -31.85 -0.25 11.66
N MET A 333 -31.24 0.93 11.79
CA MET A 333 -29.87 1.20 11.38
C MET A 333 -29.07 1.81 12.54
N LEU A 334 -27.96 1.18 12.92
CA LEU A 334 -27.00 1.77 13.85
C LEU A 334 -26.06 2.69 13.09
N VAL A 335 -25.81 3.89 13.62
CA VAL A 335 -24.86 4.86 13.09
C VAL A 335 -23.92 5.32 14.19
N PHE A 336 -22.62 5.28 13.94
CA PHE A 336 -21.59 5.74 14.86
C PHE A 336 -20.27 6.01 14.12
N THR A 337 -19.35 6.72 14.78
CA THR A 337 -17.96 6.92 14.33
C THR A 337 -17.07 5.88 15.00
N ASN A 338 -16.20 5.21 14.23
CA ASN A 338 -15.30 4.19 14.78
C ASN A 338 -14.02 4.76 15.41
N LEU A 339 -13.99 6.08 15.69
CA LEU A 339 -12.88 6.75 16.37
C LEU A 339 -12.81 6.34 17.85
N MET A 340 -13.97 6.21 18.50
CA MET A 340 -14.07 5.86 19.93
C MET A 340 -14.47 4.40 20.15
N TRP A 341 -15.22 3.79 19.23
CA TRP A 341 -15.90 2.51 19.47
C TRP A 341 -15.41 1.39 18.54
N ASN A 342 -15.11 0.23 19.12
CA ASN A 342 -15.03 -1.04 18.39
C ASN A 342 -16.43 -1.68 18.32
N LEU A 343 -16.79 -2.19 17.16
CA LEU A 343 -18.04 -2.92 16.95
C LEU A 343 -17.82 -4.42 17.04
N GLU A 344 -18.63 -5.04 17.89
CA GLU A 344 -18.83 -6.47 17.90
C GLU A 344 -20.31 -6.81 17.79
N TYR A 345 -20.64 -7.92 17.16
CA TYR A 345 -22.02 -8.33 16.95
C TYR A 345 -22.22 -9.82 17.23
N ALA A 346 -23.42 -10.18 17.66
CA ALA A 346 -23.85 -11.56 17.85
C ALA A 346 -25.22 -11.75 17.19
N PRO A 347 -25.35 -12.67 16.22
CA PRO A 347 -26.66 -12.96 15.63
C PRO A 347 -27.62 -13.51 16.68
N MET A 348 -28.87 -13.06 16.67
CA MET A 348 -29.87 -13.54 17.63
C MET A 348 -30.22 -15.01 17.35
N ARG A 349 -30.47 -15.77 18.42
CA ARG A 349 -30.60 -17.24 18.38
C ARG A 349 -31.80 -17.67 17.55
N GLY A 350 -31.59 -18.67 16.67
CA GLY A 350 -32.67 -19.31 15.92
C GLY A 350 -33.26 -18.45 14.79
N LEU A 351 -32.61 -17.34 14.44
CA LEU A 351 -33.02 -16.46 13.35
C LEU A 351 -32.02 -16.47 12.20
N ASP A 352 -32.55 -16.30 11.00
CA ASP A 352 -31.78 -16.00 9.80
C ASP A 352 -31.53 -14.50 9.74
N ASN A 353 -30.26 -14.12 9.86
CA ASN A 353 -29.85 -12.72 9.97
C ASN A 353 -29.10 -12.29 8.72
N ILE A 354 -29.46 -11.13 8.21
CA ILE A 354 -28.76 -10.44 7.14
C ILE A 354 -28.60 -8.99 7.57
N ALA A 355 -27.37 -8.51 7.64
CA ALA A 355 -27.05 -7.11 7.84
C ALA A 355 -25.98 -6.66 6.85
N ILE A 356 -26.05 -5.39 6.49
CA ILE A 356 -25.04 -4.74 5.65
C ILE A 356 -24.46 -3.60 6.47
N LEU A 357 -23.14 -3.54 6.55
CA LEU A 357 -22.44 -2.41 7.14
C LEU A 357 -21.71 -1.65 6.05
N THR A 358 -21.75 -0.33 6.11
CA THR A 358 -21.08 0.55 5.16
C THR A 358 -20.12 1.46 5.89
N GLU A 359 -18.94 1.60 5.32
CA GLU A 359 -17.88 2.48 5.80
C GLU A 359 -17.78 3.67 4.84
N THR A 360 -18.11 4.85 5.35
CA THR A 360 -18.01 6.11 4.61
C THR A 360 -16.89 6.95 5.18
N VAL A 361 -16.03 7.49 4.31
CA VAL A 361 -15.02 8.45 4.74
C VAL A 361 -15.75 9.69 5.22
N TRP A 362 -15.50 10.01 6.48
CA TRP A 362 -16.08 11.16 7.15
C TRP A 362 -14.98 12.19 7.35
N ASP A 363 -14.92 13.16 6.44
CA ASP A 363 -14.10 14.33 6.61
C ASP A 363 -14.91 15.32 7.47
N GLU A 364 -14.39 15.66 8.66
CA GLU A 364 -15.04 16.62 9.56
C GLU A 364 -15.09 18.05 9.00
N ASP A 365 -14.38 18.32 7.89
CA ASP A 365 -14.34 19.61 7.20
C ASP A 365 -14.66 19.47 5.70
N PRO A 366 -15.53 20.33 5.12
CA PRO A 366 -15.74 20.44 3.67
C PRO A 366 -14.61 21.17 2.91
#